data_AF-A0A9E4WHF5-F1
#
_entry.id   AF-A0A9E4WHF5-F1
#
_cell.length_a   1.000
_cell.length_b   1.000
_cell.length_c   1.000
_cell.angle_alpha   90.00
_cell.angle_beta   90.00
_cell.angle_gamma   90.00
#
_symmetry.space_group_name_H-M   'P 1'
#
loop_
_entity.id
_entity.type
_entity.pdbx_description
1 polymer ?
#
loop_
_entity_poly.entity_id
_entity_poly.type
_entity_poly.pdbx_seq_one_letter_code
_entity_poly.pdbx_strand_id
1 'polypeptide(L)'
;MSFKTKSVSGALILLMLGLFAAGCNTATGPASKADGLVVSTAASDVGLGTARVPLLIQKLDGTRFDDAAARLEVAYWPPGSPGSPFDSEGARVVSDLTWREWPVRGGAYTATMTFDAVGLWMVTVRAVDDDNLLPARTGILVKSKTEAPDIGDPAPLSTTKTIPANGNLRSITSAPEPDPDLYAISFDEAVGTGLPTVITFSTPAYCQSGTCGPQTEVLSKLDDAYKGRANFIHVEIFDNPEEMLATGDPSLGVEAGVIREWGFHTEPWTFVVDGSGIVVGRFEAFTTLIEIEESLAPVLEGAQ
;
A
#
# COMPACT_ATOMS: atom_id res chain seq x y z
N MET A 1 9.00 68.80 -12.23
CA MET A 1 9.78 68.18 -13.32
C MET A 1 8.86 67.85 -14.47
N SER A 2 9.35 68.07 -15.68
CA SER A 2 8.62 68.34 -16.92
C SER A 2 7.82 67.16 -17.47
N PHE A 3 6.54 67.37 -17.81
CA PHE A 3 5.91 66.67 -18.95
C PHE A 3 5.13 67.69 -19.76
N LYS A 4 5.73 68.10 -20.88
CA LYS A 4 5.08 68.90 -21.93
C LYS A 4 4.37 67.96 -22.89
N THR A 5 3.09 68.25 -23.08
CA THR A 5 2.23 67.85 -24.19
C THR A 5 2.84 68.19 -25.55
N LYS A 6 2.66 67.30 -26.54
CA LYS A 6 2.50 67.67 -27.95
C LYS A 6 1.41 66.81 -28.59
N SER A 7 0.33 67.51 -28.97
CA SER A 7 -0.64 67.11 -29.98
C SER A 7 -0.03 67.32 -31.37
N VAL A 8 -0.29 66.41 -32.31
CA VAL A 8 -0.40 66.75 -33.75
C VAL A 8 -1.53 65.90 -34.36
N SER A 9 -2.48 66.61 -34.95
CA SER A 9 -3.61 66.13 -35.74
C SER A 9 -3.21 65.45 -37.05
N GLY A 10 -3.92 64.38 -37.38
CA GLY A 10 -4.75 64.30 -38.59
C GLY A 10 -4.08 64.09 -39.95
N ALA A 11 -4.24 62.88 -40.48
CA ALA A 11 -4.52 62.69 -41.90
C ALA A 11 -5.40 61.43 -42.07
N LEU A 12 -6.64 61.67 -42.48
CA LEU A 12 -7.65 60.67 -42.82
C LEU A 12 -7.44 60.30 -44.31
N ILE A 13 -7.10 59.04 -44.60
CA ILE A 13 -7.26 58.45 -45.94
C ILE A 13 -8.09 57.18 -45.76
N LEU A 14 -9.26 57.20 -46.36
CA LEU A 14 -10.24 56.11 -46.38
C LEU A 14 -9.97 55.19 -47.59
N LEU A 15 -10.25 53.91 -47.36
CA LEU A 15 -10.70 52.89 -48.32
C LEU A 15 -9.67 52.11 -49.17
N MET A 16 -9.53 50.82 -48.85
CA MET A 16 -9.92 49.71 -49.75
C MET A 16 -9.97 48.39 -48.95
N LEU A 17 -11.15 47.78 -48.95
CA LEU A 17 -11.43 46.43 -48.44
C LEU A 17 -10.56 45.39 -49.17
N GLY A 18 -9.86 44.56 -48.40
CA GLY A 18 -9.26 43.32 -48.86
C GLY A 18 -9.36 42.27 -47.77
N LEU A 19 -10.48 41.53 -47.76
CA LEU A 19 -10.58 40.28 -47.01
C LEU A 19 -9.56 39.30 -47.59
N PHE A 20 -8.44 39.10 -46.90
CA PHE A 20 -7.64 37.88 -47.05
C PHE A 20 -8.03 36.92 -45.93
N ALA A 21 -9.03 36.08 -46.21
CA ALA A 21 -9.22 34.84 -45.47
C ALA A 21 -8.05 33.92 -45.80
N ALA A 22 -6.97 34.01 -45.03
CA ALA A 22 -5.95 32.98 -45.02
C ALA A 22 -6.56 31.74 -44.34
N GLY A 23 -7.08 30.83 -45.16
CA GLY A 23 -7.50 29.52 -44.72
C GLY A 23 -6.29 28.72 -44.26
N CYS A 24 -6.01 28.73 -42.95
CA CYS A 24 -5.35 27.60 -42.31
C CYS A 24 -6.42 26.55 -42.04
N ASN A 25 -6.63 25.70 -43.04
CA ASN A 25 -7.40 24.47 -42.89
C ASN A 25 -6.51 23.46 -42.15
N THR A 26 -6.24 23.69 -40.86
CA THR A 26 -5.80 22.61 -39.97
C THR A 26 -7.05 21.90 -39.50
N ALA A 27 -7.34 20.75 -40.11
CA ALA A 27 -8.21 19.77 -39.50
C ALA A 27 -7.60 19.40 -38.15
N THR A 28 -8.01 20.09 -37.08
CA THR A 28 -7.91 19.56 -35.73
C THR A 28 -8.91 18.43 -35.67
N GLY A 29 -8.48 17.25 -36.12
CA GLY A 29 -9.09 16.01 -35.64
C GLY A 29 -9.12 16.07 -34.11
N PRO A 30 -10.15 15.49 -33.45
CA PRO A 30 -10.16 15.45 -32.00
C PRO A 30 -8.81 14.90 -31.54
N ALA A 31 -8.10 15.65 -30.69
CA ALA A 31 -6.88 15.17 -30.09
C ALA A 31 -7.18 13.79 -29.50
N SER A 32 -6.48 12.76 -29.98
CA SER A 32 -6.57 11.42 -29.41
C SER A 32 -6.41 11.57 -27.91
N LYS A 33 -7.43 11.21 -27.14
CA LYS A 33 -7.34 11.24 -25.67
C LYS A 33 -6.17 10.33 -25.31
N ALA A 34 -5.16 10.89 -24.62
CA ALA A 34 -4.01 10.08 -24.20
C ALA A 34 -4.53 8.92 -23.33
N ASP A 35 -4.19 7.69 -23.72
CA ASP A 35 -4.40 6.50 -22.89
C ASP A 35 -3.06 6.16 -22.23
N GLY A 36 -3.11 5.71 -20.99
CA GLY A 36 -1.90 5.46 -20.22
C GLY A 36 -2.20 4.76 -18.92
N LEU A 37 -1.16 4.22 -18.31
CA LEU A 37 -1.23 3.64 -16.98
C LEU A 37 -1.03 4.74 -15.92
N VAL A 38 -1.55 4.45 -14.73
CA VAL A 38 -1.27 5.14 -13.47
C VAL A 38 -0.86 4.07 -12.48
N VAL A 39 0.25 4.33 -11.78
CA VAL A 39 0.74 3.44 -10.72
C VAL A 39 0.98 4.23 -9.44
N SER A 40 0.54 3.67 -8.32
CA SER A 40 0.94 4.07 -6.99
C SER A 40 1.38 2.85 -6.20
N THR A 41 2.21 3.05 -5.19
CA THR A 41 2.55 2.00 -4.23
C THR A 41 1.89 2.28 -2.88
N ALA A 42 1.52 1.23 -2.16
CA ALA A 42 1.10 1.32 -0.77
C ALA A 42 2.26 1.04 0.21
N ALA A 43 3.48 0.78 -0.28
CA ALA A 43 4.66 0.58 0.56
C ALA A 43 5.15 1.93 1.10
N SER A 44 5.02 2.15 2.41
CA SER A 44 5.46 3.36 3.09
C SER A 44 6.71 3.15 3.95
N ASP A 45 6.97 1.91 4.38
CA ASP A 45 8.14 1.58 5.20
C ASP A 45 9.04 0.54 4.54
N VAL A 46 10.01 1.01 3.75
CA VAL A 46 10.96 0.19 2.99
C VAL A 46 12.40 0.49 3.42
N GLY A 47 13.13 -0.55 3.82
CA GLY A 47 14.55 -0.51 4.16
C GLY A 47 15.46 -1.11 3.09
N LEU A 48 16.76 -1.15 3.35
CA LEU A 48 17.71 -1.94 2.57
C LEU A 48 17.38 -3.43 2.71
N GLY A 49 17.62 -4.20 1.65
CA GLY A 49 17.31 -5.62 1.60
C GLY A 49 16.11 -5.90 0.69
N THR A 50 15.36 -6.96 1.00
CA THR A 50 14.25 -7.43 0.18
C THR A 50 12.91 -7.01 0.80
N ALA A 51 12.01 -6.45 0.00
CA ALA A 51 10.68 -6.05 0.45
C ALA A 51 9.58 -6.50 -0.51
N ARG A 52 8.41 -6.84 0.05
CA ARG A 52 7.16 -6.99 -0.71
C ARG A 52 6.61 -5.60 -1.02
N VAL A 53 6.39 -5.32 -2.30
CA VAL A 53 5.89 -4.02 -2.78
C VAL A 53 4.50 -4.18 -3.39
N PRO A 54 3.44 -3.69 -2.71
CA PRO A 54 2.12 -3.56 -3.32
C PRO A 54 2.07 -2.38 -4.31
N LEU A 55 1.56 -2.64 -5.52
CA LEU A 55 1.38 -1.70 -6.62
C LEU A 55 -0.10 -1.67 -7.03
N LEU A 56 -0.69 -0.47 -7.02
CA LEU A 56 -2.03 -0.20 -7.53
C LEU A 56 -1.90 0.32 -8.94
N ILE A 57 -2.38 -0.45 -9.92
CA ILE A 57 -2.21 -0.15 -11.35
C ILE A 57 -3.60 -0.01 -11.98
N GLN A 58 -3.81 1.11 -12.66
CA GLN A 58 -5.05 1.42 -13.37
C GLN A 58 -4.76 2.22 -14.64
N LYS A 59 -5.75 2.40 -15.50
CA LYS A 59 -5.67 3.33 -16.61
C LYS A 59 -5.88 4.77 -16.16
N LEU A 60 -5.39 5.71 -16.95
CA LEU A 60 -5.48 7.16 -16.73
C LEU A 60 -6.92 7.65 -16.67
N ASP A 61 -7.85 6.99 -17.35
CA ASP A 61 -9.28 7.30 -17.30
C ASP A 61 -10.00 6.71 -16.08
N GLY A 62 -9.28 6.03 -15.17
CA GLY A 62 -9.80 5.38 -13.99
C GLY A 62 -10.30 3.94 -14.23
N THR A 63 -10.18 3.43 -15.47
CA THR A 63 -10.47 2.02 -15.75
C THR A 63 -9.49 1.14 -15.00
N ARG A 64 -10.00 0.12 -14.32
CA ARG A 64 -9.18 -0.83 -13.55
C ARG A 64 -8.32 -1.68 -14.48
N PHE A 65 -7.10 -1.96 -14.06
CA PHE A 65 -6.17 -2.83 -14.79
C PHE A 65 -5.96 -4.10 -13.97
N ASP A 66 -7.03 -4.85 -13.76
CA ASP A 66 -7.04 -6.03 -12.87
C ASP A 66 -6.59 -7.30 -13.61
N ASP A 67 -6.04 -8.25 -12.86
CA ASP A 67 -5.72 -9.62 -13.32
C ASP A 67 -4.98 -9.69 -14.67
N ALA A 68 -3.99 -8.81 -14.82
CA ALA A 68 -3.28 -8.60 -16.07
C ALA A 68 -1.76 -8.61 -15.88
N ALA A 69 -1.26 -9.35 -14.88
CA ALA A 69 0.17 -9.41 -14.54
C ALA A 69 1.03 -9.82 -15.75
N ALA A 70 0.57 -10.81 -16.53
CA ALA A 70 1.27 -11.27 -17.73
C ALA A 70 1.32 -10.23 -18.88
N ARG A 71 0.54 -9.16 -18.79
CA ARG A 71 0.50 -8.05 -19.76
C ARG A 71 1.32 -6.85 -19.30
N LEU A 72 1.92 -6.93 -18.12
CA LEU A 72 2.69 -5.85 -17.51
C LEU A 72 4.15 -6.27 -17.38
N GLU A 73 5.04 -5.31 -17.61
CA GLU A 73 6.43 -5.40 -17.18
C GLU A 73 6.71 -4.28 -16.19
N VAL A 74 7.30 -4.67 -15.05
CA VAL A 74 7.67 -3.76 -13.98
C VAL A 74 9.18 -3.75 -13.86
N ALA A 75 9.76 -2.56 -13.94
CA ALA A 75 11.18 -2.34 -13.71
C ALA A 75 11.39 -1.27 -12.65
N TYR A 76 12.48 -1.38 -11.89
CA TYR A 76 12.85 -0.43 -10.86
C TYR A 76 14.35 -0.18 -10.85
N TRP A 77 14.78 1.03 -10.46
CA TRP A 77 16.18 1.42 -10.55
C TRP A 77 16.62 2.38 -9.43
N PRO A 78 17.93 2.40 -9.10
CA PRO A 78 18.44 3.09 -7.94
C PRO A 78 18.37 4.63 -8.06
N PRO A 79 18.42 5.34 -6.92
CA PRO A 79 18.50 6.79 -6.90
C PRO A 79 19.74 7.29 -7.66
N GLY A 80 19.57 8.35 -8.44
CA GLY A 80 20.68 8.99 -9.16
C GLY A 80 21.13 8.28 -10.45
N SER A 81 20.54 7.14 -10.82
CA SER A 81 20.85 6.50 -12.10
C SER A 81 20.36 7.33 -13.28
N PRO A 82 21.24 7.72 -14.23
CA PRO A 82 20.84 8.37 -15.46
C PRO A 82 20.18 7.36 -16.41
N GLY A 83 19.19 7.80 -17.20
CA GLY A 83 18.69 7.02 -18.35
C GLY A 83 17.19 6.69 -18.34
N SER A 84 16.84 5.75 -19.22
CA SER A 84 15.48 5.22 -19.43
C SER A 84 15.18 4.08 -18.43
N PRO A 85 13.94 3.94 -17.94
CA PRO A 85 13.54 2.95 -16.93
C PRO A 85 13.83 1.47 -17.24
N PHE A 86 14.08 1.13 -18.51
CA PHE A 86 14.32 -0.25 -18.96
C PHE A 86 15.72 -0.49 -19.54
N ASP A 87 16.51 0.58 -19.74
CA ASP A 87 17.82 0.51 -20.42
C ASP A 87 18.94 1.18 -19.61
N SER A 88 18.66 1.57 -18.36
CA SER A 88 19.65 2.19 -17.48
C SER A 88 20.51 1.13 -16.80
N GLU A 89 21.78 1.49 -16.59
CA GLU A 89 22.69 0.70 -15.77
C GLU A 89 22.12 0.57 -14.34
N GLY A 90 21.89 -0.67 -13.90
CA GLY A 90 21.29 -0.96 -12.60
C GLY A 90 19.76 -1.07 -12.58
N ALA A 91 19.06 -0.94 -13.72
CA ALA A 91 17.65 -1.28 -13.80
C ALA A 91 17.43 -2.78 -13.51
N ARG A 92 16.40 -3.09 -12.73
CA ARG A 92 16.01 -4.43 -12.32
C ARG A 92 14.60 -4.68 -12.82
N VAL A 93 14.38 -5.83 -13.44
CA VAL A 93 13.06 -6.27 -13.90
C VAL A 93 12.47 -7.21 -12.85
N VAL A 94 11.22 -6.96 -12.46
CA VAL A 94 10.44 -7.81 -11.57
C VAL A 94 10.04 -9.09 -12.28
N SER A 95 10.26 -10.24 -11.66
CA SER A 95 9.94 -11.56 -12.24
C SER A 95 8.70 -12.23 -11.64
N ASP A 96 8.18 -11.73 -10.51
CA ASP A 96 7.18 -12.37 -9.66
C ASP A 96 5.91 -11.53 -9.47
N LEU A 97 5.65 -10.60 -10.40
CA LEU A 97 4.47 -9.74 -10.34
C LEU A 97 3.20 -10.59 -10.29
N THR A 98 2.45 -10.49 -9.21
CA THR A 98 1.28 -11.32 -8.94
C THR A 98 0.07 -10.45 -8.66
N TRP A 99 -1.06 -10.74 -9.30
CA TRP A 99 -2.33 -10.09 -8.98
C TRP A 99 -2.92 -10.67 -7.69
N ARG A 100 -3.22 -9.81 -6.71
CA ARG A 100 -3.85 -10.17 -5.44
C ARG A 100 -5.22 -9.52 -5.38
N GLU A 101 -6.26 -10.30 -5.67
CA GLU A 101 -7.65 -9.83 -5.60
C GLU A 101 -8.01 -9.43 -4.17
N TRP A 102 -8.67 -8.28 -4.03
CA TRP A 102 -9.23 -7.83 -2.76
C TRP A 102 -10.67 -8.29 -2.62
N PRO A 103 -11.11 -8.66 -1.41
CA PRO A 103 -12.41 -9.26 -1.17
C PRO A 103 -13.60 -8.31 -1.37
N VAL A 104 -13.37 -6.99 -1.37
CA VAL A 104 -14.46 -5.99 -1.53
C VAL A 104 -14.67 -5.67 -3.01
N ARG A 105 -13.65 -5.08 -3.64
CA ARG A 105 -13.59 -4.73 -5.06
C ARG A 105 -12.20 -4.22 -5.35
N GLY A 106 -11.37 -4.98 -6.04
CA GLY A 106 -9.98 -4.57 -5.97
C GLY A 106 -9.00 -5.64 -6.34
N GLY A 107 -7.80 -5.13 -6.44
CA GLY A 107 -6.64 -5.88 -6.07
C GLY A 107 -5.46 -4.93 -6.05
N ALA A 108 -4.36 -5.47 -5.57
CA ALA A 108 -3.05 -4.88 -5.80
C ALA A 108 -2.21 -5.93 -6.52
N TYR A 109 -1.28 -5.45 -7.34
CA TYR A 109 -0.18 -6.29 -7.75
C TYR A 109 0.85 -6.33 -6.63
N THR A 110 1.43 -7.49 -6.36
CA THR A 110 2.54 -7.62 -5.42
C THR A 110 3.77 -8.15 -6.13
N ALA A 111 4.92 -7.67 -5.71
CA ALA A 111 6.21 -8.05 -6.26
C ALA A 111 7.27 -7.98 -5.17
N THR A 112 8.24 -8.88 -5.22
CA THR A 112 9.42 -8.82 -4.36
C THR A 112 10.51 -7.99 -5.03
N MET A 113 10.97 -6.94 -4.34
CA MET A 113 12.03 -6.05 -4.82
C MET A 113 13.19 -6.03 -3.83
N THR A 114 14.42 -6.09 -4.34
CA THR A 114 15.64 -5.92 -3.53
C THR A 114 16.24 -4.54 -3.72
N PHE A 115 16.57 -3.87 -2.63
CA PHE A 115 17.12 -2.51 -2.56
C PHE A 115 18.46 -2.51 -1.83
N ASP A 116 19.48 -1.96 -2.46
CA ASP A 116 20.88 -1.97 -2.00
C ASP A 116 21.44 -0.55 -1.83
N ALA A 117 20.61 0.47 -2.01
CA ALA A 117 20.97 1.87 -1.81
C ALA A 117 19.82 2.63 -1.13
N VAL A 118 20.17 3.53 -0.23
CA VAL A 118 19.24 4.48 0.40
C VAL A 118 18.88 5.57 -0.61
N GLY A 119 17.61 5.97 -0.65
CA GLY A 119 17.11 7.07 -1.47
C GLY A 119 15.82 6.74 -2.21
N LEU A 120 15.41 7.66 -3.09
CA LEU A 120 14.20 7.49 -3.90
C LEU A 120 14.47 6.56 -5.08
N TRP A 121 14.02 5.32 -4.97
CA TRP A 121 13.96 4.37 -6.07
C TRP A 121 12.75 4.67 -6.93
N MET A 122 12.90 4.53 -8.23
CA MET A 122 11.81 4.73 -9.16
C MET A 122 11.33 3.38 -9.68
N VAL A 123 10.02 3.22 -9.79
CA VAL A 123 9.35 2.05 -10.36
C VAL A 123 8.63 2.50 -11.62
N THR A 124 8.79 1.77 -12.71
CA THR A 124 8.04 1.97 -13.95
C THR A 124 7.26 0.72 -14.28
N VAL A 125 6.03 0.94 -14.73
CA VAL A 125 5.13 -0.10 -15.24
C VAL A 125 4.83 0.22 -16.70
N ARG A 126 4.97 -0.76 -17.58
CA ARG A 126 4.51 -0.67 -18.97
C ARG A 126 3.65 -1.88 -19.35
N ALA A 127 2.74 -1.68 -20.29
CA ALA A 127 2.10 -2.79 -20.97
C ALA A 127 3.07 -3.38 -22.00
N VAL A 128 3.10 -4.71 -22.13
CA VAL A 128 3.92 -5.42 -23.14
C VAL A 128 3.15 -5.75 -24.42
N ASP A 129 1.82 -5.56 -24.40
CA ASP A 129 0.91 -5.89 -25.50
C ASP A 129 0.30 -4.66 -26.19
N ASP A 130 0.57 -3.45 -25.70
CA ASP A 130 0.08 -2.19 -26.25
C ASP A 130 1.08 -1.04 -26.09
N ASP A 131 1.88 -0.80 -27.13
CA ASP A 131 2.86 0.30 -27.17
C ASP A 131 2.22 1.70 -27.16
N ASN A 132 0.92 1.82 -27.43
CA ASN A 132 0.22 3.11 -27.36
C ASN A 132 -0.21 3.46 -25.94
N LEU A 133 -0.22 2.48 -25.04
CA LEU A 133 -0.54 2.70 -23.63
C LEU A 133 0.69 3.30 -22.93
N LEU A 134 0.63 4.59 -22.61
CA LEU A 134 1.74 5.28 -21.98
C LEU A 134 2.12 4.62 -20.63
N PRO A 135 3.43 4.40 -20.37
CA PRO A 135 3.88 3.77 -19.13
C PRO A 135 3.65 4.69 -17.93
N ALA A 136 3.50 4.08 -16.76
CA ALA A 136 3.35 4.78 -15.48
C ALA A 136 4.63 4.72 -14.66
N ARG A 137 4.82 5.71 -13.77
CA ARG A 137 5.93 5.71 -12.81
C ARG A 137 5.46 6.06 -11.41
N THR A 138 6.10 5.46 -10.42
CA THR A 138 5.99 5.84 -9.01
C THR A 138 7.37 5.79 -8.36
N GLY A 139 7.47 6.28 -7.12
CA GLY A 139 8.72 6.28 -6.36
C GLY A 139 8.54 5.59 -5.01
N ILE A 140 9.58 4.90 -4.56
CA ILE A 140 9.68 4.26 -3.25
C ILE A 140 10.86 4.89 -2.52
N LEU A 141 10.60 5.48 -1.35
CA LEU A 141 11.67 5.99 -0.52
C LEU A 141 12.27 4.85 0.30
N VAL A 142 13.48 4.43 -0.06
CA VAL A 142 14.22 3.41 0.67
C VAL A 142 15.07 4.07 1.75
N LYS A 143 14.87 3.65 2.99
CA LYS A 143 15.59 4.10 4.19
C LYS A 143 16.74 3.15 4.51
N SER A 144 17.66 3.57 5.37
CA SER A 144 18.76 2.69 5.83
C SER A 144 18.27 1.52 6.68
N LYS A 145 17.13 1.70 7.36
CA LYS A 145 16.40 0.69 8.11
C LYS A 145 14.90 1.03 8.05
N THR A 146 14.06 0.02 8.16
CA THR A 146 12.63 0.18 8.39
C THR A 146 12.33 0.75 9.77
N GLU A 147 11.16 1.38 9.93
CA GLU A 147 10.65 1.85 11.22
C GLU A 147 10.01 0.70 12.00
N ALA A 148 9.15 -0.09 11.34
CA ALA A 148 8.62 -1.31 11.90
C ALA A 148 9.65 -2.46 11.88
N PRO A 149 9.47 -3.50 12.71
CA PRO A 149 10.32 -4.69 12.72
C PRO A 149 10.48 -5.30 11.33
N ASP A 150 11.72 -5.53 10.91
CA ASP A 150 12.01 -6.19 9.64
C ASP A 150 12.08 -7.71 9.77
N ILE A 151 12.08 -8.42 8.64
CA ILE A 151 12.32 -9.87 8.63
C ILE A 151 13.69 -10.15 9.27
N GLY A 152 13.71 -11.03 10.27
CA GLY A 152 14.88 -11.38 11.07
C GLY A 152 15.07 -10.55 12.34
N ASP A 153 14.33 -9.45 12.52
CA ASP A 153 14.30 -8.71 13.79
C ASP A 153 13.41 -9.44 14.81
N PRO A 154 13.69 -9.31 16.13
CA PRO A 154 12.75 -9.72 17.16
C PRO A 154 11.49 -8.86 17.12
N ALA A 155 10.31 -9.48 17.25
CA ALA A 155 9.06 -8.75 17.38
C ALA A 155 8.98 -8.04 18.76
N PRO A 156 8.42 -6.82 18.83
CA PRO A 156 8.16 -6.17 20.11
C PRO A 156 7.22 -7.02 20.96
N LEU A 157 7.64 -7.43 22.16
CA LEU A 157 6.84 -8.23 23.10
C LEU A 157 5.76 -7.37 23.77
N SER A 158 4.81 -6.91 22.97
CA SER A 158 3.70 -6.05 23.38
C SER A 158 2.63 -6.83 24.15
N THR A 159 2.15 -6.27 25.26
CA THR A 159 0.93 -6.74 25.91
C THR A 159 -0.28 -6.21 25.13
N THR A 160 -0.89 -7.05 24.30
CA THR A 160 -2.10 -6.70 23.53
C THR A 160 -3.38 -6.95 24.32
N LYS A 161 -4.46 -6.25 23.96
CA LYS A 161 -5.76 -6.42 24.63
C LYS A 161 -6.36 -7.79 24.30
N THR A 162 -6.88 -8.44 25.33
CA THR A 162 -7.63 -9.70 25.24
C THR A 162 -9.10 -9.49 25.61
N ILE A 163 -9.92 -10.54 25.46
CA ILE A 163 -11.34 -10.50 25.82
C ILE A 163 -11.52 -9.95 27.25
N PRO A 164 -12.24 -8.82 27.43
CA PRO A 164 -12.45 -8.26 28.75
C PRO A 164 -13.29 -9.18 29.64
N ALA A 165 -13.17 -9.03 30.97
CA ALA A 165 -13.91 -9.87 31.92
C ALA A 165 -15.44 -9.81 31.78
N ASN A 166 -16.00 -8.73 31.23
CA ASN A 166 -17.42 -8.59 30.95
C ASN A 166 -17.84 -9.13 29.55
N GLY A 167 -16.89 -9.64 28.76
CA GLY A 167 -17.10 -10.18 27.42
C GLY A 167 -17.36 -9.11 26.34
N ASN A 168 -17.27 -7.81 26.64
CA ASN A 168 -17.58 -6.76 25.69
C ASN A 168 -16.43 -6.50 24.70
N LEU A 169 -16.39 -7.24 23.59
CA LEU A 169 -15.39 -7.06 22.53
C LEU A 169 -15.43 -5.67 21.87
N ARG A 170 -16.55 -4.94 21.94
CA ARG A 170 -16.65 -3.58 21.37
C ARG A 170 -15.72 -2.58 22.05
N SER A 171 -15.32 -2.86 23.29
CA SER A 171 -14.34 -2.04 24.01
C SER A 171 -12.91 -2.19 23.49
N ILE A 172 -12.63 -3.21 22.67
CA ILE A 172 -11.27 -3.53 22.18
C ILE A 172 -11.15 -3.68 20.67
N THR A 173 -12.27 -3.71 19.92
CA THR A 173 -12.23 -3.74 18.45
C THR A 173 -13.46 -3.09 17.81
N SER A 174 -13.23 -2.48 16.65
CA SER A 174 -14.24 -1.95 15.76
C SER A 174 -14.83 -2.99 14.79
N ALA A 175 -14.28 -4.22 14.71
CA ALA A 175 -14.76 -5.30 13.82
C ALA A 175 -16.28 -5.48 13.88
N PRO A 176 -17.04 -5.35 12.79
CA PRO A 176 -18.50 -5.47 12.82
C PRO A 176 -19.00 -6.79 13.42
N GLU A 177 -18.29 -7.89 13.16
CA GLU A 177 -18.53 -9.21 13.74
C GLU A 177 -17.20 -9.73 14.31
N PRO A 178 -16.83 -9.36 15.55
CA PRO A 178 -15.57 -9.78 16.13
C PRO A 178 -15.52 -11.30 16.34
N ASP A 179 -14.44 -11.92 15.88
CA ASP A 179 -14.10 -13.28 16.22
C ASP A 179 -13.40 -13.31 17.60
N PRO A 180 -14.02 -13.92 18.64
CA PRO A 180 -13.43 -13.95 19.97
C PRO A 180 -12.07 -14.66 20.04
N ASP A 181 -11.80 -15.63 19.14
CA ASP A 181 -10.58 -16.42 19.19
C ASP A 181 -9.35 -15.55 18.88
N LEU A 182 -9.51 -14.48 18.08
CA LEU A 182 -8.46 -13.49 17.79
C LEU A 182 -8.05 -12.60 18.97
N TYR A 183 -8.74 -12.71 20.12
CA TYR A 183 -8.49 -11.93 21.34
C TYR A 183 -8.28 -12.83 22.57
N ALA A 184 -8.08 -14.14 22.37
CA ALA A 184 -8.00 -15.12 23.46
C ALA A 184 -6.70 -15.04 24.28
N ILE A 185 -5.62 -14.50 23.71
CA ILE A 185 -4.28 -14.42 24.30
C ILE A 185 -3.58 -13.13 23.88
N SER A 186 -2.76 -12.55 24.77
CA SER A 186 -1.97 -11.37 24.43
C SER A 186 -0.71 -11.76 23.65
N PHE A 187 -0.15 -10.85 22.86
CA PHE A 187 0.98 -11.17 21.97
C PHE A 187 2.24 -11.62 22.72
N ASP A 188 2.59 -10.97 23.82
CA ASP A 188 3.67 -11.38 24.72
C ASP A 188 3.49 -12.79 25.29
N GLU A 189 2.28 -13.15 25.71
CA GLU A 189 1.93 -14.50 26.16
C GLU A 189 1.97 -15.52 25.02
N ALA A 190 1.47 -15.15 23.82
CA ALA A 190 1.47 -15.99 22.63
C ALA A 190 2.88 -16.38 22.20
N VAL A 191 3.82 -15.43 22.16
CA VAL A 191 5.24 -15.72 21.91
C VAL A 191 5.80 -16.64 23.00
N GLY A 192 5.39 -16.46 24.26
CA GLY A 192 5.78 -17.32 25.37
C GLY A 192 5.33 -18.79 25.24
N THR A 193 4.35 -19.09 24.39
CA THR A 193 3.93 -20.48 24.12
C THR A 193 4.94 -21.27 23.26
N GLY A 194 5.84 -20.57 22.55
CA GLY A 194 6.75 -21.16 21.58
C GLY A 194 6.10 -21.55 20.24
N LEU A 195 4.82 -21.22 20.05
CA LEU A 195 4.13 -21.43 18.77
C LEU A 195 4.31 -20.20 17.86
N PRO A 196 4.38 -20.40 16.53
CA PRO A 196 4.28 -19.31 15.58
C PRO A 196 3.03 -18.46 15.82
N THR A 197 3.13 -17.16 15.63
CA THR A 197 2.04 -16.20 15.87
C THR A 197 1.87 -15.29 14.67
N VAL A 198 0.64 -15.19 14.16
CA VAL A 198 0.26 -14.21 13.14
C VAL A 198 -0.50 -13.08 13.84
N ILE A 199 0.00 -11.86 13.71
CA ILE A 199 -0.60 -10.67 14.33
C ILE A 199 -0.95 -9.64 13.26
N THR A 200 -2.18 -9.14 13.29
CA THR A 200 -2.67 -8.09 12.39
C THR A 200 -3.07 -6.85 13.17
N PHE A 201 -2.61 -5.69 12.70
CA PHE A 201 -2.97 -4.37 13.20
C PHE A 201 -3.88 -3.68 12.20
N SER A 202 -5.11 -3.38 12.60
CA SER A 202 -6.08 -2.79 11.69
C SER A 202 -7.25 -2.14 12.42
N THR A 203 -7.99 -1.27 11.72
CA THR A 203 -9.25 -0.66 12.16
C THR A 203 -10.41 -1.17 11.29
N PRO A 204 -10.98 -2.35 11.59
CA PRO A 204 -11.91 -3.05 10.70
C PRO A 204 -13.09 -2.24 10.17
N ALA A 205 -13.72 -1.39 10.99
CA ALA A 205 -14.92 -0.64 10.57
C ALA A 205 -14.63 0.72 9.93
N TYR A 206 -13.42 1.28 10.10
CA TYR A 206 -13.18 2.69 9.78
C TYR A 206 -12.01 2.96 8.85
N CYS A 207 -11.19 1.96 8.52
CA CYS A 207 -10.02 2.25 7.70
C CYS A 207 -10.37 2.67 6.27
N GLN A 208 -9.65 3.67 5.76
CA GLN A 208 -9.98 4.36 4.51
C GLN A 208 -9.90 3.45 3.28
N SER A 209 -9.00 2.45 3.30
CA SER A 209 -8.85 1.50 2.20
C SER A 209 -10.01 0.51 2.08
N GLY A 210 -10.79 0.34 3.15
CA GLY A 210 -11.82 -0.71 3.24
C GLY A 210 -11.26 -2.13 3.31
N THR A 211 -9.94 -2.32 3.48
CA THR A 211 -9.31 -3.65 3.50
C THR A 211 -9.08 -4.24 4.89
N CYS A 212 -9.29 -3.46 5.96
CA CYS A 212 -8.97 -3.87 7.34
C CYS A 212 -9.95 -4.91 7.89
N GLY A 213 -11.25 -4.71 7.67
CA GLY A 213 -12.27 -5.72 8.01
C GLY A 213 -11.96 -7.05 7.31
N PRO A 214 -11.79 -7.06 5.99
CA PRO A 214 -11.43 -8.29 5.31
C PRO A 214 -10.05 -8.88 5.67
N GLN A 215 -9.08 -8.06 6.07
CA GLN A 215 -7.81 -8.57 6.62
C GLN A 215 -8.04 -9.35 7.92
N THR A 216 -8.95 -8.86 8.77
CA THR A 216 -9.34 -9.56 10.01
C THR A 216 -10.06 -10.87 9.70
N GLU A 217 -10.92 -10.91 8.67
CA GLU A 217 -11.56 -12.15 8.21
C GLU A 217 -10.56 -13.19 7.67
N VAL A 218 -9.50 -12.73 6.98
CA VAL A 218 -8.40 -13.61 6.57
C VAL A 218 -7.75 -14.24 7.80
N LEU A 219 -7.55 -13.45 8.87
CA LEU A 219 -6.97 -13.94 10.11
C LEU A 219 -7.85 -14.99 10.81
N SER A 220 -9.17 -14.77 10.89
CA SER A 220 -10.12 -15.78 11.40
C SER A 220 -10.06 -17.09 10.62
N LYS A 221 -10.00 -17.02 9.28
CA LYS A 221 -9.88 -18.24 8.45
C LYS A 221 -8.59 -19.00 8.72
N LEU A 222 -7.50 -18.29 9.00
CA LEU A 222 -6.24 -18.90 9.37
C LEU A 222 -6.30 -19.50 10.79
N ASP A 223 -6.95 -18.84 11.75
CA ASP A 223 -7.19 -19.43 13.08
C ASP A 223 -7.92 -20.77 12.97
N ASP A 224 -9.02 -20.82 12.22
CA ASP A 224 -9.78 -22.04 11.99
C ASP A 224 -8.91 -23.16 11.36
N ALA A 225 -8.06 -22.81 10.39
CA ALA A 225 -7.23 -23.78 9.65
C ALA A 225 -5.99 -24.27 10.43
N TYR A 226 -5.48 -23.45 11.35
CA TYR A 226 -4.23 -23.70 12.07
C TYR A 226 -4.40 -23.78 13.59
N LYS A 227 -5.65 -23.91 14.07
CA LYS A 227 -6.00 -23.99 15.49
C LYS A 227 -5.11 -24.95 16.26
N GLY A 228 -4.48 -24.43 17.31
CA GLY A 228 -3.56 -25.18 18.19
C GLY A 228 -2.17 -25.44 17.62
N ARG A 229 -1.85 -24.95 16.41
CA ARG A 229 -0.50 -25.01 15.80
C ARG A 229 0.16 -23.64 15.71
N ALA A 230 -0.63 -22.58 15.70
CA ALA A 230 -0.20 -21.19 15.73
C ALA A 230 -1.22 -20.34 16.50
N ASN A 231 -0.80 -19.15 16.93
CA ASN A 231 -1.68 -18.14 17.52
C ASN A 231 -2.05 -17.08 16.48
N PHE A 232 -3.26 -16.54 16.59
CA PHE A 232 -3.78 -15.51 15.68
C PHE A 232 -4.33 -14.35 16.50
N ILE A 233 -3.83 -13.14 16.27
CA ILE A 233 -4.14 -11.98 17.10
C ILE A 233 -4.53 -10.80 16.22
N HIS A 234 -5.71 -10.25 16.46
CA HIS A 234 -6.09 -8.94 15.94
C HIS A 234 -5.81 -7.86 17.00
N VAL A 235 -5.16 -6.78 16.57
CA VAL A 235 -4.95 -5.59 17.38
C VAL A 235 -5.64 -4.41 16.71
N GLU A 236 -6.59 -3.82 17.43
CA GLU A 236 -7.19 -2.55 17.04
C GLU A 236 -6.16 -1.42 17.20
N ILE A 237 -6.09 -0.53 16.20
CA ILE A 237 -5.13 0.58 16.21
C ILE A 237 -5.51 1.62 17.27
N PHE A 238 -6.77 1.66 17.67
CA PHE A 238 -7.30 2.62 18.63
C PHE A 238 -7.69 1.98 19.97
N ASP A 239 -7.51 2.75 21.04
CA ASP A 239 -7.81 2.33 22.40
C ASP A 239 -9.28 2.51 22.80
N ASN A 240 -10.04 3.30 22.04
CA ASN A 240 -11.44 3.66 22.30
C ASN A 240 -12.41 3.28 21.14
N PRO A 241 -12.37 2.06 20.59
CA PRO A 241 -13.24 1.68 19.47
C PRO A 241 -14.73 1.75 19.82
N GLU A 242 -15.11 1.51 21.08
CA GLU A 242 -16.50 1.62 21.54
C GLU A 242 -17.06 3.04 21.39
N GLU A 243 -16.25 4.06 21.71
CA GLU A 243 -16.63 5.46 21.55
C GLU A 243 -16.73 5.84 20.08
N MET A 244 -15.76 5.42 19.26
CA MET A 244 -15.77 5.62 17.81
C MET A 244 -17.04 5.00 17.19
N LEU A 245 -17.39 3.77 17.60
CA LEU A 245 -18.60 3.07 17.15
C LEU A 245 -19.89 3.77 17.60
N ALA A 246 -19.96 4.19 18.86
CA ALA A 246 -21.15 4.84 19.42
C ALA A 246 -21.45 6.19 18.74
N THR A 247 -20.40 6.92 18.35
CA THR A 247 -20.51 8.23 17.69
C THR A 247 -20.55 8.13 16.15
N GLY A 248 -20.00 7.05 15.59
CA GLY A 248 -19.75 6.91 14.16
C GLY A 248 -18.59 7.77 13.66
N ASP A 249 -17.75 8.31 14.56
CA ASP A 249 -16.69 9.26 14.22
C ASP A 249 -15.28 8.70 14.51
N PRO A 250 -14.53 8.26 13.48
CA PRO A 250 -13.18 7.75 13.67
C PRO A 250 -12.16 8.84 14.04
N SER A 251 -12.49 10.13 13.89
CA SER A 251 -11.56 11.21 14.27
C SER A 251 -11.36 11.34 15.79
N LEU A 252 -12.19 10.66 16.58
CA LEU A 252 -12.06 10.54 18.03
C LEU A 252 -11.07 9.46 18.46
N GLY A 253 -10.48 8.71 17.52
CA GLY A 253 -9.59 7.60 17.81
C GLY A 253 -8.37 8.02 18.64
N VAL A 254 -8.12 7.29 19.73
CA VAL A 254 -6.93 7.41 20.58
C VAL A 254 -6.00 6.27 20.19
N GLU A 255 -4.87 6.56 19.54
CA GLU A 255 -3.92 5.53 19.10
C GLU A 255 -3.43 4.66 20.27
N ALA A 256 -3.51 3.34 20.10
CA ALA A 256 -3.11 2.36 21.09
C ALA A 256 -1.58 2.38 21.30
N GLY A 257 -1.15 2.22 22.55
CA GLY A 257 0.28 2.28 22.91
C GLY A 257 1.16 1.31 22.11
N VAL A 258 0.63 0.13 21.78
CA VAL A 258 1.30 -0.92 21.00
C VAL A 258 1.69 -0.47 19.59
N ILE A 259 0.97 0.47 18.97
CA ILE A 259 1.29 0.98 17.63
C ILE A 259 2.64 1.71 17.64
N ARG A 260 2.95 2.41 18.74
CA ARG A 260 4.24 3.06 18.94
C ARG A 260 5.38 2.07 19.18
N GLU A 261 5.10 0.95 19.83
CA GLU A 261 6.09 -0.11 20.05
C GLU A 261 6.49 -0.78 18.74
N TRP A 262 5.54 -0.89 17.80
CA TRP A 262 5.74 -1.49 16.48
C TRP A 262 6.19 -0.50 15.41
N GLY A 263 6.11 0.81 15.63
CA GLY A 263 6.78 1.81 14.81
C GLY A 263 6.20 2.04 13.41
N PHE A 264 4.92 1.71 13.16
CA PHE A 264 4.25 2.03 11.89
C PHE A 264 3.10 3.03 12.10
N HIS A 265 2.66 3.67 11.01
CA HIS A 265 1.63 4.73 11.02
C HIS A 265 0.55 4.56 9.95
N THR A 266 0.48 3.37 9.33
CA THR A 266 -0.47 3.02 8.26
C THR A 266 -1.22 1.74 8.64
N GLU A 267 -2.22 1.36 7.85
CA GLU A 267 -3.00 0.14 8.08
C GLU A 267 -3.60 -0.45 6.78
N PRO A 268 -3.86 -1.76 6.74
CA PRO A 268 -3.51 -2.76 7.75
C PRO A 268 -2.02 -3.18 7.67
N TRP A 269 -1.51 -3.67 8.79
CA TRP A 269 -0.23 -4.40 8.86
C TRP A 269 -0.46 -5.82 9.35
N THR A 270 0.25 -6.77 8.77
CA THR A 270 0.27 -8.16 9.24
C THR A 270 1.71 -8.65 9.37
N PHE A 271 2.00 -9.34 10.47
CA PHE A 271 3.29 -9.96 10.73
C PHE A 271 3.11 -11.44 11.03
N VAL A 272 4.08 -12.24 10.60
CA VAL A 272 4.24 -13.64 10.98
C VAL A 272 5.51 -13.74 11.80
N VAL A 273 5.38 -14.28 13.01
CA VAL A 273 6.44 -14.39 14.00
C VAL A 273 6.63 -15.87 14.31
N ASP A 274 7.87 -16.35 14.32
CA ASP A 274 8.19 -17.73 14.64
C ASP A 274 8.10 -18.04 16.15
N GLY A 275 8.27 -19.32 16.51
CA GLY A 275 8.21 -19.77 17.90
C GLY A 275 9.31 -19.20 18.82
N SER A 276 10.32 -18.53 18.26
CA SER A 276 11.37 -17.83 19.03
C SER A 276 11.11 -16.33 19.16
N GLY A 277 9.99 -15.82 18.62
CA GLY A 277 9.66 -14.39 18.63
C GLY A 277 10.34 -13.59 17.52
N ILE A 278 10.84 -14.22 16.46
CA ILE A 278 11.49 -13.55 15.33
C ILE A 278 10.50 -13.34 14.18
N VAL A 279 10.50 -12.14 13.59
CA VAL A 279 9.67 -11.82 12.43
C VAL A 279 10.17 -12.59 11.21
N VAL A 280 9.31 -13.40 10.61
CA VAL A 280 9.57 -14.17 9.38
C VAL A 280 8.70 -13.74 8.21
N GLY A 281 7.62 -13.01 8.47
CA GLY A 281 6.76 -12.39 7.48
C GLY A 281 6.35 -10.99 7.92
N ARG A 282 6.35 -10.06 6.98
CA ARG A 282 6.02 -8.65 7.19
C ARG A 282 5.24 -8.14 5.99
N PHE A 283 4.06 -7.59 6.24
CA PHE A 283 3.16 -7.18 5.16
C PHE A 283 2.45 -5.87 5.48
N GLU A 284 2.60 -4.90 4.57
CA GLU A 284 1.80 -3.67 4.54
C GLU A 284 0.67 -3.80 3.50
N ALA A 285 -0.46 -3.18 3.81
CA ALA A 285 -1.72 -3.27 3.07
C ALA A 285 -2.31 -4.68 3.09
N PHE A 286 -3.42 -4.86 2.36
CA PHE A 286 -4.10 -6.16 2.31
C PHE A 286 -3.16 -7.28 1.86
N THR A 287 -3.22 -8.39 2.59
CA THR A 287 -2.39 -9.57 2.39
C THR A 287 -3.28 -10.78 2.37
N THR A 288 -3.19 -11.52 1.28
CA THR A 288 -4.05 -12.69 1.06
C THR A 288 -3.71 -13.80 2.04
N LEU A 289 -4.68 -14.69 2.26
CA LEU A 289 -4.50 -15.89 3.07
C LEU A 289 -3.26 -16.69 2.60
N ILE A 290 -3.13 -16.88 1.27
CA ILE A 290 -2.02 -17.63 0.66
C ILE A 290 -0.67 -16.96 0.96
N GLU A 291 -0.56 -15.63 0.85
CA GLU A 291 0.69 -14.92 1.16
C GLU A 291 1.11 -15.07 2.61
N ILE A 292 0.15 -15.05 3.55
CA ILE A 292 0.46 -15.28 4.97
C ILE A 292 0.89 -16.73 5.19
N GLU A 293 0.22 -17.69 4.54
CA GLU A 293 0.57 -19.11 4.62
C GLU A 293 1.97 -19.40 4.07
N GLU A 294 2.40 -18.72 3.00
CA GLU A 294 3.75 -18.85 2.44
C GLU A 294 4.85 -18.53 3.48
N SER A 295 4.59 -17.60 4.40
CA SER A 295 5.50 -17.28 5.52
C SER A 295 5.26 -18.13 6.77
N LEU A 296 4.02 -18.54 7.03
CA LEU A 296 3.66 -19.31 8.22
C LEU A 296 4.03 -20.79 8.11
N ALA A 297 3.76 -21.43 6.97
CA ALA A 297 3.95 -22.87 6.79
C ALA A 297 5.39 -23.35 7.11
N PRO A 298 6.46 -22.66 6.69
CA PRO A 298 7.83 -23.09 7.01
C PRO A 298 8.15 -23.11 8.51
N VAL A 299 7.54 -22.23 9.31
CA VAL A 299 7.82 -22.12 10.75
C VAL A 299 6.93 -23.00 11.62
N LEU A 300 5.84 -23.55 11.06
CA LEU A 300 5.04 -24.58 11.72
C LEU A 300 5.79 -25.91 11.85
N GLU A 301 6.65 -26.24 10.89
CA GLU A 301 7.39 -27.51 10.85
C GLU A 301 8.59 -27.53 11.81
N GLY A 302 9.15 -26.36 12.13
CA GLY A 302 10.27 -26.21 13.07
C GLY A 302 9.89 -26.13 14.54
N ALA A 303 8.59 -26.10 14.86
CA ALA A 303 8.05 -25.96 16.22
C ALA A 303 7.76 -27.30 16.93
N GLN A 304 8.22 -28.43 16.37
CA GLN A 304 8.09 -29.78 16.96
C GLN A 304 9.31 -30.20 17.77
#